data_AF-A0A7J3A923-F1
#
_entry.id   AF-A0A7J3A923-F1
#
_cell.length_a   1.000
_cell.length_b   1.000
_cell.length_c   1.000
_cell.angle_alpha   90.00
_cell.angle_beta   90.00
_cell.angle_gamma   90.00
#
_symmetry.space_group_name_H-M   'P 1'
#
loop_
_entity.id
_entity.type
_entity.pdbx_description
1 polymer ?
#
loop_
_entity_poly.entity_id
_entity_poly.type
_entity_poly.pdbx_seq_one_letter_code
_entity_poly.pdbx_strand_id
1 'polypeptide(L)'
;MEVPKKRNRALVYAARAIQAAIFVAINYAIFFAAPVLLFSTTGLITSELEATILGYFIVIVSLTILHILLKDHIIGLASSVGLGIVQALYIYVITKGGELTISYSGLMLTLNFEPIVYLMMAIPLVNMAKQISEYVGRSSAQPIEMVEVEG
;
A
#
# COMPACT_ATOMS: atom_id res chain seq x y z
N MET A 1 1.14 42.14 -4.08
CA MET A 1 0.14 41.18 -3.56
C MET A 1 -0.12 40.15 -4.66
N GLU A 2 0.50 38.97 -4.56
CA GLU A 2 0.17 37.86 -5.47
C GLU A 2 -1.13 37.21 -4.99
N VAL A 3 -2.16 37.29 -5.81
CA VAL A 3 -3.46 36.64 -5.56
C VAL A 3 -3.23 35.12 -5.62
N PRO A 4 -3.60 34.32 -4.59
CA PRO A 4 -3.42 32.89 -4.66
C PRO A 4 -4.30 32.34 -5.79
N LYS A 5 -3.65 31.82 -6.85
CA LYS A 5 -4.30 31.10 -7.95
C LYS A 5 -5.18 30.00 -7.34
N LYS A 6 -6.51 30.15 -7.43
CA LYS A 6 -7.48 29.11 -7.07
C LYS A 6 -7.09 27.82 -7.80
N ARG A 7 -6.44 26.89 -7.09
CA ARG A 7 -6.05 25.58 -7.63
C ARG A 7 -7.32 24.88 -8.06
N ASN A 8 -7.47 24.64 -9.36
CA ASN A 8 -8.68 24.02 -9.91
C ASN A 8 -8.77 22.58 -9.38
N ARG A 9 -9.74 22.32 -8.50
CA ARG A 9 -9.91 21.01 -7.84
C ARG A 9 -10.10 19.89 -8.86
N ALA A 10 -10.78 20.16 -9.97
CA ALA A 10 -10.98 19.19 -11.05
C ALA A 10 -9.66 18.73 -11.68
N LEU A 11 -8.71 19.64 -11.89
CA LEU A 11 -7.38 19.32 -12.43
C LEU A 11 -6.58 18.43 -11.46
N VAL A 12 -6.72 18.67 -10.16
CA VAL A 12 -6.06 17.86 -9.12
C VAL A 12 -6.62 16.43 -9.08
N TYR A 13 -7.93 16.26 -9.14
CA TYR A 13 -8.56 14.94 -9.17
C TYR A 13 -8.28 14.18 -10.46
N ALA A 14 -8.26 14.86 -11.62
CA ALA A 14 -7.87 14.24 -12.89
C ALA A 14 -6.42 13.73 -12.84
N ALA A 15 -5.49 14.53 -12.33
CA ALA A 15 -4.10 14.11 -12.15
C ALA A 15 -3.99 12.89 -11.20
N ARG A 16 -4.77 12.85 -10.12
CA ARG A 16 -4.84 11.69 -9.20
C ARG A 16 -5.41 10.45 -9.87
N ALA A 17 -6.43 10.59 -10.71
CA ALA A 17 -7.01 9.45 -11.44
C ALA A 17 -6.00 8.83 -12.41
N ILE A 18 -5.24 9.67 -13.15
CA ILE A 18 -4.16 9.20 -14.02
C ILE A 18 -3.08 8.50 -13.20
N GLN A 19 -2.66 9.11 -12.09
CA GLN A 19 -1.68 8.49 -11.20
C GLN A 19 -2.18 7.15 -10.65
N ALA A 20 -3.45 7.07 -10.23
CA ALA A 20 -4.04 5.82 -9.76
C ALA A 20 -4.01 4.74 -10.85
N ALA A 21 -4.38 5.06 -12.09
CA ALA A 21 -4.34 4.11 -13.20
C ALA A 21 -2.92 3.55 -13.44
N ILE A 22 -1.90 4.41 -13.39
CA ILE A 22 -0.49 3.99 -13.53
C ILE A 22 -0.10 3.03 -12.40
N PHE A 23 -0.41 3.37 -11.15
CA PHE A 23 -0.07 2.53 -10.00
C PHE A 23 -0.85 1.21 -9.99
N VAL A 24 -2.09 1.19 -10.49
CA VAL A 24 -2.86 -0.04 -10.69
C VAL A 24 -2.19 -0.95 -11.72
N ALA A 25 -1.71 -0.41 -12.83
CA ALA A 25 -0.98 -1.18 -13.84
C ALA A 25 0.33 -1.75 -13.28
N ILE A 26 1.08 -0.97 -12.50
CA ILE A 26 2.28 -1.43 -11.80
C ILE A 26 1.95 -2.55 -10.83
N ASN A 27 0.91 -2.37 -10.01
CA ASN A 27 0.48 -3.40 -9.06
C ASN A 27 0.00 -4.68 -9.76
N TYR A 28 -0.63 -4.57 -10.92
CA TYR A 28 -1.00 -5.73 -11.73
C TYR A 28 0.22 -6.51 -12.18
N ALA A 29 1.25 -5.82 -12.67
CA ALA A 29 2.49 -6.47 -13.09
C ALA A 29 3.18 -7.18 -11.92
N ILE A 30 3.28 -6.53 -10.76
CA ILE A 30 4.06 -7.00 -9.60
C ILE A 30 3.32 -8.05 -8.78
N PHE A 31 2.05 -7.82 -8.46
CA PHE A 31 1.29 -8.62 -7.49
C PHE A 31 0.35 -9.64 -8.12
N PHE A 32 0.24 -9.65 -9.45
CA PHE A 32 -0.57 -10.62 -10.17
C PHE A 32 0.23 -11.31 -11.28
N ALA A 33 0.65 -10.58 -12.31
CA ALA A 33 1.23 -11.18 -13.51
C ALA A 33 2.56 -11.89 -13.24
N ALA A 34 3.53 -11.23 -12.58
CA ALA A 34 4.83 -11.85 -12.32
C ALA A 34 4.76 -13.08 -11.40
N PRO A 35 4.01 -13.08 -10.29
CA PRO A 35 3.85 -14.25 -9.43
C PRO A 35 3.15 -15.41 -10.15
N VAL A 36 2.06 -15.14 -10.88
CA VAL A 36 1.36 -16.17 -11.68
C VAL A 36 2.31 -16.80 -12.70
N LEU A 37 3.09 -15.99 -13.43
CA LEU A 37 4.07 -16.49 -14.38
C LEU A 37 5.17 -17.32 -13.70
N LEU A 38 5.70 -16.83 -12.57
CA LEU A 38 6.73 -17.53 -11.81
C LEU A 38 6.23 -18.92 -11.39
N PHE A 39 5.11 -19.00 -10.68
CA PHE A 39 4.58 -20.28 -10.20
C PHE A 39 4.12 -21.20 -11.34
N SER A 40 3.63 -20.64 -12.46
CA SER A 40 3.27 -21.42 -13.64
C SER A 40 4.50 -22.06 -14.30
N THR A 41 5.58 -21.29 -14.51
CA THR A 41 6.82 -21.80 -15.13
C THR A 41 7.54 -22.83 -14.27
N THR A 42 7.37 -22.78 -12.95
CA THR A 42 7.98 -23.74 -12.01
C THR A 42 7.08 -24.93 -11.70
N GLY A 43 5.88 -25.01 -12.30
CA GLY A 43 4.91 -26.09 -12.05
C GLY A 43 4.33 -26.09 -10.64
N LEU A 44 4.40 -24.96 -9.92
CA LEU A 44 3.93 -24.80 -8.54
C LEU A 44 2.56 -24.11 -8.46
N ILE A 45 1.99 -23.67 -9.58
CA ILE A 45 0.69 -22.99 -9.60
C ILE A 45 -0.44 -23.99 -9.34
N THR A 46 -1.27 -23.65 -8.35
CA THR A 46 -2.52 -24.35 -8.02
C THR A 46 -3.68 -23.37 -8.14
N SER A 47 -4.90 -23.87 -8.32
CA SER A 47 -6.10 -23.02 -8.36
C SER A 47 -6.30 -22.23 -7.06
N GLU A 48 -5.95 -22.82 -5.91
CA GLU A 48 -5.98 -22.15 -4.60
C GLU A 48 -4.95 -21.02 -4.51
N LEU A 49 -3.73 -21.23 -5.01
CA LEU A 49 -2.69 -20.21 -5.05
C LEU A 49 -3.05 -19.06 -6.00
N GLU A 50 -3.59 -19.38 -7.18
CA GLU A 50 -4.04 -18.38 -8.15
C GLU A 50 -5.20 -17.54 -7.60
N ALA A 51 -6.18 -18.17 -6.95
CA ALA A 51 -7.27 -17.47 -6.28
C ALA A 51 -6.77 -16.58 -5.13
N THR A 52 -5.78 -17.06 -4.38
CA THR A 52 -5.12 -16.27 -3.33
C THR A 52 -4.43 -15.05 -3.91
N ILE A 53 -3.65 -15.22 -4.99
CA ILE A 53 -2.97 -14.12 -5.69
C ILE A 53 -3.98 -13.08 -6.19
N LEU A 54 -5.06 -13.52 -6.84
CA LEU A 54 -6.12 -12.65 -7.32
C LEU A 54 -6.80 -11.88 -6.17
N GLY A 55 -7.09 -12.56 -5.06
CA GLY A 55 -7.73 -11.96 -3.89
C GLY A 55 -6.89 -10.83 -3.29
N TYR A 56 -5.60 -11.09 -3.04
CA TYR A 56 -4.69 -10.06 -2.54
C TYR A 56 -4.51 -8.91 -3.54
N PHE A 57 -4.39 -9.21 -4.84
CA PHE A 57 -4.27 -8.20 -5.88
C PHE A 57 -5.46 -7.22 -5.89
N ILE A 58 -6.70 -7.72 -5.78
CA ILE A 58 -7.91 -6.88 -5.73
C ILE A 58 -7.86 -5.92 -4.52
N VAL A 59 -7.45 -6.42 -3.36
CA VAL A 59 -7.32 -5.59 -2.14
C VAL A 59 -6.24 -4.53 -2.32
N ILE A 60 -5.06 -4.92 -2.83
CA ILE A 60 -3.93 -4.01 -3.10
C ILE A 60 -4.35 -2.87 -4.05
N VAL A 61 -5.03 -3.19 -5.15
CA VAL A 61 -5.52 -2.19 -6.11
C VAL A 61 -6.55 -1.27 -5.48
N SER A 62 -7.49 -1.81 -4.72
CA SER A 62 -8.53 -1.01 -4.05
C SER A 62 -7.91 -0.01 -3.08
N LEU A 63 -6.97 -0.45 -2.25
CA LEU A 63 -6.26 0.40 -1.29
C LEU A 63 -5.36 1.43 -1.99
N THR A 64 -4.74 1.07 -3.12
CA THR A 64 -3.94 1.99 -3.93
C THR A 64 -4.79 3.12 -4.50
N ILE A 65 -5.96 2.79 -5.06
CA ILE A 65 -6.89 3.78 -5.61
C ILE A 65 -7.36 4.72 -4.49
N LEU A 66 -7.79 4.17 -3.35
CA LEU A 66 -8.23 4.95 -2.19
C LEU A 66 -7.12 5.87 -1.68
N HIS A 67 -5.90 5.34 -1.52
CA HIS A 67 -4.74 6.11 -1.08
C HIS A 67 -4.47 7.31 -1.99
N ILE A 68 -4.47 7.12 -3.31
CA ILE A 68 -4.11 8.16 -4.28
C ILE A 68 -5.24 9.19 -4.43
N LEU A 69 -6.49 8.74 -4.56
CA LEU A 69 -7.64 9.65 -4.73
C LEU A 69 -7.87 10.48 -3.47
N LEU A 70 -7.76 9.86 -2.30
CA LEU A 70 -8.04 10.46 -1.00
C LEU A 70 -6.76 10.89 -0.25
N LYS A 71 -5.66 11.15 -0.96
CA LYS A 71 -4.33 11.43 -0.38
C LYS A 71 -4.31 12.50 0.73
N ASP A 72 -5.20 13.49 0.67
CA ASP A 72 -5.27 14.58 1.67
C ASP A 72 -6.27 14.30 2.81
N HIS A 73 -6.88 13.11 2.83
CA HIS A 73 -7.86 12.70 3.84
C HIS A 73 -7.29 11.58 4.72
N ILE A 74 -7.79 11.50 5.95
CA ILE A 74 -7.45 10.43 6.91
C ILE A 74 -7.68 9.04 6.30
N ILE A 75 -8.70 8.88 5.45
CA ILE A 75 -8.97 7.62 4.75
C ILE A 75 -7.82 7.25 3.81
N GLY A 76 -7.27 8.18 3.03
CA GLY A 76 -6.15 7.90 2.13
C GLY A 76 -4.86 7.55 2.88
N LEU A 77 -4.68 8.12 4.07
CA LEU A 77 -3.60 7.77 5.00
C LEU A 77 -3.75 6.34 5.51
N ALA A 78 -4.93 6.00 6.05
CA ALA A 78 -5.24 4.65 6.53
C ALA A 78 -5.12 3.61 5.40
N SER A 79 -5.55 3.95 4.19
CA SER A 79 -5.36 3.10 3.01
C SER A 79 -3.89 2.89 2.66
N SER A 80 -3.02 3.89 2.83
CA SER A 80 -1.56 3.73 2.63
C SER A 80 -0.96 2.71 3.59
N VAL A 81 -1.38 2.80 4.86
CA VAL A 81 -0.94 1.90 5.92
C VAL A 81 -1.42 0.48 5.64
N GLY A 82 -2.72 0.31 5.38
CA GLY A 82 -3.30 -0.97 5.03
C GLY A 82 -2.65 -1.59 3.80
N LEU A 83 -2.34 -0.77 2.78
CA LEU A 83 -1.64 -1.22 1.58
C LEU A 83 -0.28 -1.85 1.91
N GLY A 84 0.54 -1.20 2.74
CA GLY A 84 1.83 -1.73 3.16
C GLY A 84 1.71 -3.05 3.93
N ILE A 85 0.74 -3.14 4.85
CA ILE A 85 0.48 -4.38 5.60
C ILE A 85 0.05 -5.51 4.67
N VAL A 86 -0.92 -5.25 3.77
CA VAL A 86 -1.43 -6.26 2.84
C VAL A 86 -0.34 -6.72 1.87
N GLN A 87 0.54 -5.83 1.40
CA GLN A 87 1.68 -6.20 0.57
C GLN A 87 2.68 -7.10 1.31
N ALA A 88 2.97 -6.81 2.58
CA ALA A 88 3.84 -7.67 3.39
C ALA A 88 3.21 -9.05 3.64
N LEU A 89 1.92 -9.09 4.00
CA LEU A 89 1.16 -10.34 4.16
C LEU A 89 1.11 -11.15 2.88
N TYR A 90 0.89 -10.49 1.74
CA TYR A 90 0.91 -11.13 0.43
C TYR A 90 2.23 -11.86 0.19
N ILE A 91 3.36 -11.17 0.35
CA ILE A 91 4.69 -11.76 0.16
C ILE A 91 4.88 -12.94 1.11
N TYR A 92 4.54 -12.77 2.38
CA TYR A 92 4.65 -13.84 3.39
C TYR A 92 3.85 -15.09 2.97
N VAL A 93 2.61 -14.92 2.50
CA VAL A 93 1.74 -16.03 2.09
C VAL A 93 2.26 -16.73 0.84
N ILE A 94 2.60 -15.99 -0.22
CA ILE A 94 3.06 -16.61 -1.48
C ILE A 94 4.42 -17.28 -1.34
N THR A 95 5.25 -16.83 -0.38
CA THR A 95 6.57 -17.41 -0.09
C THR A 95 6.54 -18.42 1.06
N LYS A 96 5.34 -18.87 1.50
CA LYS A 96 5.17 -19.84 2.58
C LYS A 96 5.98 -19.52 3.86
N GLY A 97 5.97 -18.26 4.26
CA GLY A 97 6.68 -17.81 5.45
C GLY A 97 8.01 -17.10 5.21
N GLY A 98 8.27 -16.66 3.97
CA GLY A 98 9.48 -15.92 3.63
C GLY A 98 10.56 -16.75 2.93
N GLU A 99 10.32 -18.02 2.63
CA GLU A 99 11.30 -18.86 1.91
C GLU A 99 10.65 -19.51 0.69
N LEU A 100 11.01 -19.00 -0.49
CA LEU A 100 10.57 -19.58 -1.75
C LEU A 100 11.70 -20.42 -2.35
N THR A 101 11.54 -21.74 -2.30
CA THR A 101 12.43 -22.67 -2.99
C THR A 101 11.84 -23.06 -4.34
N ILE A 102 12.59 -22.81 -5.40
CA ILE A 102 12.24 -23.10 -6.78
C ILE A 102 13.25 -24.11 -7.31
N SER A 103 12.76 -25.18 -7.94
CA SER A 103 13.59 -26.12 -8.69
C SER A 103 13.32 -25.94 -10.17
N TYR A 104 14.35 -25.58 -10.95
CA TYR A 104 14.25 -25.47 -12.39
C TYR A 104 15.46 -26.12 -13.06
N SER A 105 15.23 -27.08 -13.96
CA SER A 105 16.29 -27.77 -14.71
C SER A 105 17.39 -28.40 -13.83
N GLY A 106 17.04 -28.89 -12.64
CA GLY A 106 18.00 -29.49 -11.69
C GLY A 106 18.77 -28.49 -10.82
N LEU A 107 18.59 -27.18 -11.04
CA LEU A 107 19.08 -26.14 -10.14
C LEU A 107 18.01 -25.81 -9.10
N MET A 108 18.38 -25.86 -7.82
CA MET A 108 17.55 -25.37 -6.72
C MET A 108 17.97 -23.94 -6.36
N LEU A 109 17.03 -23.01 -6.44
CA LEU A 109 17.18 -21.63 -6.00
C LEU A 109 16.27 -21.42 -4.78
N THR A 110 16.86 -21.05 -3.65
CA THR A 110 16.11 -20.62 -2.46
C THR A 110 16.23 -19.12 -2.33
N LEU A 111 15.09 -18.44 -2.38
CA LEU A 111 14.97 -17.00 -2.17
C LEU A 111 14.43 -16.77 -0.76
N ASN A 112 15.22 -16.11 0.08
CA ASN A 112 14.78 -15.69 1.41
C ASN A 112 14.27 -14.24 1.35
N PHE A 113 12.98 -14.09 1.62
CA PHE A 113 12.22 -12.85 1.66
C PHE A 113 11.97 -12.34 3.07
N GLU A 114 12.35 -13.05 4.15
CA GLU A 114 12.20 -12.54 5.52
C GLU A 114 12.77 -11.13 5.70
N PRO A 115 14.02 -10.82 5.28
CA PRO A 115 14.58 -9.48 5.44
C PRO A 115 13.75 -8.42 4.72
N ILE A 116 13.21 -8.75 3.54
CA ILE A 116 12.39 -7.86 2.73
C ILE A 116 11.03 -7.64 3.40
N VAL A 117 10.40 -8.69 3.92
CA VAL A 117 9.14 -8.63 4.65
C VAL A 117 9.30 -7.77 5.91
N TYR A 118 10.38 -7.93 6.67
CA TYR A 118 10.70 -7.08 7.82
C TYR A 118 10.89 -5.61 7.42
N LEU A 119 11.64 -5.33 6.36
CA LEU A 119 11.86 -3.97 5.86
C LEU A 119 10.57 -3.31 5.34
N MET A 120 9.72 -4.09 4.66
CA MET A 120 8.42 -3.63 4.15
C MET A 120 7.41 -3.36 5.27
N MET A 121 7.52 -4.03 6.42
CA MET A 121 6.71 -3.72 7.60
C MET A 121 7.27 -2.53 8.40
N ALA A 122 8.59 -2.35 8.43
CA ALA A 122 9.24 -1.30 9.22
C ALA A 122 8.85 0.13 8.77
N ILE A 123 8.83 0.42 7.47
CA ILE A 123 8.55 1.78 6.97
C ILE A 123 7.10 2.21 7.26
N PRO A 124 6.05 1.40 6.98
CA PRO A 124 4.68 1.69 7.39
C PRO A 124 4.53 1.87 8.90
N LEU A 125 5.21 1.06 9.71
CA LEU A 125 5.18 1.17 11.19
C LEU A 125 5.81 2.48 11.68
N VAL A 126 6.96 2.87 11.12
CA VAL A 126 7.61 4.16 11.45
C VAL A 126 6.73 5.33 11.01
N ASN A 127 6.13 5.26 9.83
CA ASN A 127 5.20 6.29 9.35
C ASN A 127 3.94 6.39 10.23
N MET A 128 3.39 5.25 10.67
CA MET A 128 2.28 5.22 11.64
C MET A 128 2.68 5.85 12.97
N ALA A 129 3.83 5.47 13.54
CA ALA A 129 4.30 6.02 14.80
C ALA A 129 4.53 7.54 14.72
N LYS A 130 5.14 8.01 13.63
CA LYS A 130 5.32 9.44 13.36
C LYS A 130 3.98 10.17 13.27
N GLN A 131 3.00 9.60 12.56
CA GLN A 131 1.69 10.22 12.39
C GLN A 131 0.87 10.25 13.67
N ILE A 132 0.92 9.19 14.48
CA ILE A 132 0.32 9.16 15.82
C ILE A 132 0.98 10.24 16.69
N SER A 133 2.30 10.34 16.67
CA SER A 133 3.05 11.38 17.40
C SER A 133 2.66 12.79 16.95
N GLU A 134 2.52 13.05 15.65
CA GLU A 134 2.10 14.35 15.11
C GLU A 134 0.65 14.68 15.48
N TYR A 135 -0.23 13.68 15.51
CA TYR A 135 -1.63 13.86 15.89
C TYR A 135 -1.78 14.18 17.39
N VAL A 136 -1.10 13.43 18.25
CA VAL A 136 -1.07 13.66 19.71
C VAL A 136 -0.40 15.00 20.05
N GLY A 137 0.68 15.33 19.34
CA GLY A 137 1.38 16.61 19.49
C GLY A 137 0.56 17.83 19.06
N ARG A 138 -0.38 17.67 18.11
CA ARG A 138 -1.31 18.74 17.71
C ARG A 138 -2.52 18.86 18.63
N SER A 139 -3.03 17.74 19.16
CA SER A 139 -4.15 17.74 20.13
C SER A 139 -3.81 18.45 21.44
N SER A 140 -2.52 18.53 21.80
CA SER A 140 -2.04 19.25 22.99
C SER A 140 -1.72 20.73 22.73
N ALA A 141 -1.78 21.19 21.48
CA ALA A 141 -1.42 22.54 21.06
C ALA A 141 -2.60 23.40 20.56
N GLN A 142 -3.84 22.92 20.66
CA GLN A 142 -5.01 23.76 20.41
C GLN A 142 -5.41 24.50 21.69
N PRO A 143 -5.25 25.83 21.78
CA PRO A 143 -5.83 26.59 22.86
C PRO A 143 -7.36 26.51 22.71
N ILE A 144 -8.03 26.13 23.79
CA ILE A 144 -9.47 26.22 23.91
C ILE A 144 -9.81 27.72 23.83
N GLU A 145 -10.31 28.20 22.69
CA GLU A 145 -10.97 29.51 22.65
C GLU A 145 -12.20 29.42 23.56
N MET A 146 -12.10 30.01 24.76
CA MET A 146 -13.27 30.33 25.56
C MET A 146 -14.08 31.35 24.77
N VAL A 147 -15.16 30.89 24.13
CA VAL A 147 -16.19 31.77 23.61
C VAL A 147 -16.90 32.35 24.83
N GLU A 148 -16.58 33.61 25.16
CA GLU A 148 -17.39 34.38 26.08
C GLU A 148 -18.78 34.54 25.46
N VAL A 149 -19.77 33.93 26.09
CA VAL A 149 -21.18 34.17 25.77
C VAL A 149 -21.54 35.46 26.48
N GLU A 150 -21.54 36.58 25.76
CA GLU A 150 -22.15 37.82 26.22
C GLU A 150 -23.65 37.59 26.39
N GLY A 151 -24.14 37.81 27.61
CA GLY A 151 -25.55 37.78 28.00
C GLY A 151 -26.25 39.11 27.82
#